data_AF-A0A8C0WXL3-F1
#
_entry.id   AF-A0A8C0WXL3-F1
#
_cell.length_a   1.000
_cell.length_b   1.000
_cell.length_c   1.000
_cell.angle_alpha   90.00
_cell.angle_beta   90.00
_cell.angle_gamma   90.00
#
_symmetry.space_group_name_H-M   'P 1'
#
loop_
_entity.id
_entity.type
_entity.pdbx_description
1 polymer ?
#
loop_
_entity_poly.entity_id
_entity_poly.type
_entity_poly.pdbx_seq_one_letter_code
_entity_poly.pdbx_strand_id
1 'polypeptide(L)'
;MWPRQLQVQEAVDAMVKSVEKENIRKIQGLMFGCSANCCEDSQASMQQVHQCIERCHAPLAQAQALVTSELERFQDRLTRPYRLLEYMLFNIKNEH
;
A
#
# COMPACT_ATOMS: atom_id res chain seq x y z
N MET A 1 17.94 6.20 16.38
CA MET A 1 17.92 5.48 15.09
C MET A 1 19.27 5.68 14.42
N TRP A 2 19.94 4.61 14.01
CA TRP A 2 21.26 4.68 13.38
C TRP A 2 21.18 5.40 12.03
N PRO A 3 22.19 6.18 11.60
CA PRO A 3 22.15 6.91 10.33
C PRO A 3 21.80 6.04 9.12
N ARG A 4 22.28 4.79 9.09
CA ARG A 4 21.95 3.81 8.05
C ARG A 4 20.49 3.34 8.06
N GLN A 5 19.86 3.26 9.23
CA GLN A 5 18.42 2.92 9.32
C GLN A 5 17.57 4.04 8.73
N LEU A 6 17.94 5.31 8.97
CA LEU A 6 17.23 6.46 8.42
C LEU A 6 17.29 6.49 6.89
N GLN A 7 18.48 6.28 6.31
CA GLN A 7 18.66 6.20 4.86
C GLN A 7 17.80 5.12 4.20
N VAL A 8 17.70 3.95 4.85
CA VAL A 8 16.84 2.86 4.37
C VAL A 8 15.37 3.26 4.41
N GLN A 9 14.92 3.92 5.49
CA GLN A 9 13.53 4.40 5.58
C GLN A 9 13.20 5.44 4.50
N GLU A 10 14.09 6.40 4.27
CA GLU A 10 13.88 7.42 3.23
C GLU A 10 13.80 6.78 1.82
N ALA A 11 14.62 5.77 1.55
CA ALA A 11 14.58 5.03 0.28
C ALA A 11 13.28 4.23 0.13
N VAL A 12 12.80 3.59 1.20
CA VAL A 12 11.50 2.89 1.23
C VAL A 12 10.37 3.89 0.96
N ASP A 13 10.35 5.04 1.64
CA ASP A 13 9.33 6.07 1.45
C ASP A 13 9.31 6.61 0.02
N ALA A 14 10.49 6.82 -0.59
CA ALA A 14 10.60 7.23 -1.99
C ALA A 14 10.01 6.17 -2.94
N MET A 15 10.30 4.90 -2.70
CA MET A 15 9.73 3.79 -3.46
C MET A 15 8.21 3.71 -3.31
N VAL A 16 7.67 3.82 -2.09
CA VAL A 16 6.22 3.82 -1.83
C VAL A 16 5.53 4.96 -2.59
N LYS A 17 6.10 6.16 -2.54
CA LYS A 17 5.59 7.33 -3.30
C LYS A 17 5.61 7.08 -4.80
N SER A 18 6.62 6.40 -5.33
CA SER A 18 6.69 6.03 -6.76
C SER A 18 5.57 5.07 -7.13
N VAL A 19 5.38 3.99 -6.35
CA VAL A 19 4.33 2.99 -6.58
C VAL A 19 2.94 3.64 -6.56
N GLU A 20 2.67 4.48 -5.57
CA GLU A 20 1.41 5.20 -5.44
C GLU A 20 1.17 6.09 -6.67
N LYS A 21 2.14 6.94 -7.00
CA LYS A 21 2.02 7.91 -8.10
C LYS A 21 1.88 7.25 -9.47
N GLU A 22 2.66 6.22 -9.74
CA GLU A 22 2.79 5.64 -11.08
C GLU A 22 1.78 4.53 -11.37
N ASN A 23 1.25 3.87 -10.33
CA ASN A 23 0.37 2.73 -10.47
C ASN A 23 -0.99 2.98 -9.81
N ILE A 24 -1.02 3.28 -8.50
CA ILE A 24 -2.28 3.38 -7.75
C ILE A 24 -3.15 4.53 -8.26
N ARG A 25 -2.57 5.71 -8.53
CA ARG A 25 -3.35 6.85 -9.07
C ARG A 25 -3.97 6.56 -10.43
N LYS A 26 -3.29 5.80 -11.29
CA LYS A 26 -3.84 5.41 -12.60
C LYS A 26 -5.05 4.50 -12.41
N ILE A 27 -4.95 3.53 -11.50
CA ILE A 27 -6.05 2.62 -11.18
C ILE A 27 -7.22 3.38 -10.56
N GLN A 28 -6.95 4.33 -9.66
CA GLN A 28 -7.97 5.23 -9.11
C GLN A 28 -8.68 6.01 -10.20
N GLY A 29 -7.94 6.60 -11.14
CA GLY A 29 -8.53 7.33 -12.27
C GLY A 29 -9.46 6.46 -13.12
N LEU A 30 -9.05 5.23 -13.44
CA LEU A 30 -9.88 4.27 -14.16
C LEU A 30 -11.12 3.86 -13.36
N MET A 31 -10.97 3.62 -12.06
CA MET A 31 -12.07 3.29 -11.17
C MET A 31 -13.11 4.41 -11.14
N PHE A 32 -12.69 5.67 -10.94
CA PHE A 32 -13.61 6.80 -10.91
C PHE A 32 -14.30 7.02 -12.26
N GLY A 33 -13.57 6.89 -13.38
CA GLY A 33 -14.16 6.96 -14.71
C GLY A 33 -15.19 5.86 -14.97
N CYS A 34 -14.89 4.62 -14.56
CA CYS A 34 -15.82 3.50 -14.61
C CYS A 34 -17.09 3.78 -13.78
N SER A 35 -16.93 4.24 -12.54
CA SER A 35 -18.05 4.57 -11.65
C SER A 35 -18.91 5.72 -12.20
N ALA A 36 -18.31 6.73 -12.83
CA ALA A 36 -19.06 7.80 -13.50
C ALA A 36 -19.91 7.24 -14.64
N ASN A 37 -19.34 6.41 -15.51
CA ASN A 37 -20.08 5.75 -16.59
C ASN A 37 -21.24 4.89 -16.06
N CYS A 38 -21.07 4.20 -14.94
CA CYS A 38 -22.16 3.46 -14.29
C CYS A 38 -23.32 4.37 -13.89
N CYS A 39 -23.03 5.59 -13.40
CA CYS A 39 -24.05 6.55 -12.96
C CYS A 39 -24.76 7.26 -14.11
N GLU A 40 -24.14 7.34 -15.29
CA GLU A 40 -24.71 7.97 -16.48
C GLU A 40 -25.73 7.09 -17.21
N ASP A 41 -25.78 5.79 -16.90
CA ASP A 41 -26.75 4.86 -17.48
C ASP A 41 -28.16 5.10 -16.92
N SER A 42 -28.92 5.96 -17.62
CA SER A 42 -30.31 6.30 -17.31
C SER A 42 -31.29 5.12 -17.40
N GLN A 43 -30.91 4.00 -18.03
CA GLN A 43 -31.76 2.83 -18.18
C GLN A 43 -31.52 1.81 -17.06
N ALA A 44 -30.38 1.89 -16.37
CA ALA A 44 -30.07 1.01 -15.26
C ALA A 44 -30.92 1.36 -14.03
N SER A 45 -31.42 0.33 -13.36
CA SER A 45 -31.97 0.48 -12.02
C SER A 45 -30.89 0.86 -11.02
N MET A 46 -31.29 1.47 -9.90
CA MET A 46 -30.39 1.82 -8.80
C MET A 46 -29.51 0.65 -8.35
N GLN A 47 -30.08 -0.56 -8.25
CA GLN A 47 -29.35 -1.75 -7.81
C GLN A 47 -28.29 -2.20 -8.83
N GLN A 48 -28.58 -2.05 -10.14
CA GLN A 48 -27.61 -2.32 -11.20
C GLN A 48 -26.46 -1.32 -11.18
N VAL A 49 -26.75 -0.03 -10.97
CA VAL A 49 -25.72 1.01 -10.84
C VAL A 49 -24.80 0.73 -9.66
N HIS A 50 -25.35 0.41 -8.48
CA HIS A 50 -24.54 0.05 -7.32
C HIS A 50 -23.64 -1.15 -7.58
N GLN A 51 -24.18 -2.22 -8.18
CA GLN A 51 -23.38 -3.41 -8.51
C GLN A 51 -22.30 -3.12 -9.56
N CYS A 52 -22.54 -2.20 -10.50
CA CYS A 52 -21.55 -1.73 -11.46
C CYS A 52 -20.40 -1.01 -10.75
N ILE A 53 -20.71 -0.07 -9.84
CA ILE A 53 -19.71 0.68 -9.06
C ILE A 53 -18.86 -0.27 -8.20
N GLU A 54 -19.47 -1.25 -7.53
CA GLU A 54 -18.72 -2.25 -6.75
C GLU A 54 -17.69 -3.00 -7.61
N ARG A 55 -18.04 -3.35 -8.85
CA ARG A 55 -17.11 -3.98 -9.80
C ARG A 55 -15.99 -3.03 -10.21
N CYS A 56 -16.28 -1.74 -10.40
CA CYS A 56 -15.26 -0.73 -10.70
C CYS A 56 -14.24 -0.59 -9.57
N HIS A 57 -14.65 -0.79 -8.31
CA HIS A 57 -13.78 -0.65 -7.14
C HIS A 57 -12.88 -1.87 -6.90
N ALA A 58 -13.30 -3.07 -7.34
CA ALA A 58 -12.60 -4.32 -7.05
C ALA A 58 -11.10 -4.32 -7.49
N PRO A 59 -10.73 -3.84 -8.69
CA PRO A 59 -9.31 -3.79 -9.09
C PRO A 59 -8.45 -2.90 -8.20
N LEU A 60 -8.99 -1.76 -7.75
CA LEU A 60 -8.26 -0.86 -6.85
C LEU A 60 -8.04 -1.52 -5.49
N ALA A 61 -9.07 -2.15 -4.93
CA ALA A 61 -8.95 -2.87 -3.65
C ALA A 61 -7.90 -3.99 -3.72
N GLN A 62 -7.90 -4.77 -4.81
CA GLN A 62 -6.90 -5.82 -5.04
C GLN A 62 -5.48 -5.26 -5.15
N ALA A 63 -5.29 -4.19 -5.92
CA ALA A 63 -3.98 -3.55 -6.09
C ALA A 63 -3.46 -2.97 -4.75
N GLN A 64 -4.33 -2.32 -3.99
CA GLN A 64 -3.99 -1.79 -2.67
C GLN A 64 -3.61 -2.92 -1.70
N ALA A 65 -4.40 -4.00 -1.63
CA ALA A 65 -4.09 -5.14 -0.77
C ALA A 65 -2.74 -5.77 -1.12
N LEU A 66 -2.46 -5.97 -2.42
CA LEU A 66 -1.20 -6.51 -2.90
C LEU A 66 -0.03 -5.60 -2.48
N VAL A 67 -0.09 -4.32 -2.82
CA VAL A 67 0.98 -3.35 -2.51
C VAL A 67 1.24 -3.28 -1.01
N THR A 68 0.19 -3.20 -0.18
CA THR A 68 0.35 -3.20 1.27
C THR A 68 1.05 -4.47 1.76
N SER A 69 0.58 -5.65 1.34
CA SER A 69 1.17 -6.92 1.80
C SER A 69 2.64 -7.08 1.38
N GLU A 70 3.00 -6.67 0.16
CA GLU A 70 4.38 -6.75 -0.32
C GLU A 70 5.28 -5.71 0.35
N LEU A 71 4.78 -4.49 0.59
CA LEU A 71 5.52 -3.47 1.32
C LEU A 71 5.76 -3.85 2.78
N GLU A 72 4.79 -4.48 3.44
CA GLU A 72 4.95 -5.00 4.81
C GLU A 72 6.02 -6.09 4.85
N ARG A 73 5.97 -7.05 3.92
CA ARG A 73 6.98 -8.12 3.80
C ARG A 73 8.37 -7.56 3.49
N PHE A 74 8.45 -6.56 2.62
CA PHE A 74 9.71 -5.91 2.25
C PHE A 74 10.31 -5.17 3.44
N GLN A 75 9.52 -4.36 4.15
CA GLN A 75 9.95 -3.63 5.34
C GLN A 75 10.35 -4.58 6.48
N ASP A 76 9.63 -5.69 6.68
CA ASP A 76 10.00 -6.66 7.71
C ASP A 76 11.38 -7.27 7.43
N ARG A 77 11.63 -7.68 6.18
CA ARG A 77 12.94 -8.23 5.78
C ARG A 77 14.08 -7.23 5.98
N LEU A 78 13.83 -5.93 5.74
CA LEU A 78 14.83 -4.88 5.92
C LEU A 78 15.07 -4.56 7.40
N THR A 79 14.02 -4.50 8.21
CA THR A 79 14.11 -3.98 9.59
C THR A 79 14.35 -5.07 10.64
N ARG A 80 13.96 -6.32 10.36
CA ARG A 80 14.07 -7.44 11.31
C ARG A 80 15.50 -7.66 11.82
N PRO A 81 16.56 -7.66 10.99
CA PRO A 81 17.93 -7.83 11.49
C PRO A 81 18.35 -6.72 12.45
N TYR A 82 17.97 -5.46 12.15
CA TYR A 82 18.29 -4.33 13.02
C TYR A 82 17.53 -4.38 14.35
N ARG A 83 16.24 -4.75 14.31
CA ARG A 83 15.44 -4.95 15.53
C ARG A 83 16.04 -6.05 16.43
N LEU A 84 16.47 -7.16 15.84
CA LEU A 84 17.13 -8.24 16.59
C LEU A 84 18.48 -7.79 17.19
N LEU A 85 19.28 -7.02 16.44
CA LEU A 85 20.53 -6.45 16.94
C LEU A 85 20.28 -5.50 18.12
N GLU A 86 19.28 -4.62 18.03
CA GLU A 86 18.89 -3.73 19.12
C GLU A 86 18.44 -4.50 20.36
N TYR A 87 17.64 -5.56 20.20
CA TYR A 87 17.24 -6.46 21.28
C TYR A 87 18.44 -7.16 21.94
N MET A 88 19.37 -7.70 21.15
CA MET A 88 20.58 -8.37 21.69
C MET A 88 21.48 -7.37 22.42
N LEU A 89 21.71 -6.18 21.85
CA LEU A 89 22.48 -5.12 22.49
C LEU A 89 21.85 -4.64 23.80
N PHE A 90 20.52 -4.56 23.85
CA PHE A 90 19.78 -4.25 25.06
C PHE A 90 20.00 -5.33 26.13
N ASN A 91 19.86 -6.61 25.79
CA ASN A 91 20.08 -7.70 26.73
C ASN A 91 21.52 -7.73 27.26
N ILE A 92 22.53 -7.58 26.39
CA ILE A 92 23.94 -7.53 26.80
C ILE A 92 24.20 -6.37 27.78
N LYS A 93 23.54 -5.21 27.59
CA LYS A 93 23.68 -4.05 28.49
C LYS A 93 22.96 -4.20 29.83
N ASN A 94 22.00 -5.13 29.95
CA ASN A 94 21.20 -5.32 31.17
C ASN A 94 21.55 -6.61 31.93
N GLU A 95 22.40 -7.48 31.38
CA GLU A 95 22.96 -8.66 32.06
C GLU A 95 24.26 -8.37 32.84
N HIS A 96 24.73 -7.12 32.83
CA HIS A 96 25.84 -6.58 33.64
C HIS A 96 25.38 -5.32 34.38
#